data_AF-A0A399EHW8-F1
#
_entry.id   AF-A0A399EHW8-F1
#
_cell.length_a   1.000
_cell.length_b   1.000
_cell.length_c   1.000
_cell.angle_alpha   90.00
_cell.angle_beta   90.00
_cell.angle_gamma   90.00
#
_symmetry.space_group_name_H-M   'P 1'
#
loop_
_entity.id
_entity.type
_entity.pdbx_description
1 polymer ?
#
loop_
_entity_poly.entity_id
_entity_poly.type
_entity_poly.pdbx_seq_one_letter_code
_entity_poly.pdbx_strand_id
1 'polypeptide(L)'
;MRLALSLLLLSLLGCVPQAGGGQAPAADQTLLLSNGLIQGRTVRLRGLEFSLPGVPLVAATSGNRLYAGFPFQLLVYEQGQLENSLPLSSSPRFIKGWPGVVVGLEEGVYTPGRGLLRLREKALDALAVGDQIYWVDGKAFFGGSSLLSEGAYRLVAGDERRVMALTATSAFIYPGGRSIGLPEEPLAAVVVEDLYMLGKRGLYRISASGLQVAFQPGDYSAIATDGETLSLLQDGRLVRFNLSLGGL
;
A
#
# COMPACT_ATOMS: atom_id res chain seq x y z
N MET A 1 23.79 -31.02 -57.23
CA MET A 1 22.65 -30.62 -56.39
C MET A 1 22.95 -30.90 -54.91
N ARG A 2 23.74 -30.04 -54.26
CA ARG A 2 24.04 -30.08 -52.82
C ARG A 2 24.39 -28.65 -52.38
N LEU A 3 23.39 -27.77 -52.35
CA LEU A 3 23.60 -26.36 -51.96
C LEU A 3 22.30 -25.69 -51.49
N ALA A 4 21.37 -26.47 -50.95
CA ALA A 4 20.06 -25.99 -50.51
C ALA A 4 19.69 -26.45 -49.08
N LEU A 5 20.69 -26.76 -48.23
CA LEU A 5 20.44 -27.21 -46.86
C LEU A 5 20.99 -26.27 -45.76
N SER A 6 21.67 -25.18 -46.13
CA SER A 6 22.36 -24.30 -45.16
C SER A 6 21.58 -23.03 -44.79
N LEU A 7 20.36 -22.84 -45.30
CA LEU A 7 19.56 -21.61 -45.09
C LEU A 7 18.42 -21.76 -44.06
N LEU A 8 18.25 -22.94 -43.45
CA LEU A 8 17.16 -23.23 -42.50
C LEU A 8 17.59 -23.28 -41.01
N LEU A 9 18.86 -23.03 -40.71
CA LEU A 9 19.41 -23.07 -39.34
C LEU A 9 19.58 -21.68 -38.68
N LEU A 10 19.16 -20.59 -39.33
CA LEU A 10 19.32 -19.21 -38.84
C LEU A 10 18.03 -18.56 -38.32
N SER A 11 16.92 -19.28 -38.23
CA SER A 11 15.61 -18.75 -37.81
C SER A 11 15.16 -19.13 -36.40
N LEU A 12 16.05 -19.66 -35.54
CA LEU A 12 15.72 -20.15 -34.19
C LEU A 12 16.27 -19.29 -33.03
N LEU A 13 16.80 -18.10 -33.30
CA LEU A 13 17.25 -17.16 -32.26
C LEU A 13 16.38 -15.91 -32.28
N GLY A 14 15.46 -15.79 -31.31
CA GLY A 14 14.86 -14.49 -31.00
C GLY A 14 13.38 -14.44 -30.63
N CYS A 15 12.80 -15.45 -30.00
CA CYS A 15 11.58 -15.26 -29.20
C CYS A 15 11.97 -15.14 -27.72
N VAL A 16 12.58 -14.03 -27.33
CA VAL A 16 12.59 -13.63 -25.92
C VAL A 16 11.26 -12.90 -25.71
N PRO A 17 10.36 -13.38 -24.85
CA PRO A 17 9.19 -12.61 -24.48
C PRO A 17 9.73 -11.35 -23.80
N GLN A 18 9.56 -10.22 -24.47
CA GLN A 18 9.87 -8.91 -23.93
C GLN A 18 8.92 -8.71 -22.74
N ALA A 19 9.40 -9.05 -21.56
CA ALA A 19 8.70 -8.84 -20.31
C ALA A 19 8.33 -7.35 -20.24
N GLY A 20 7.02 -7.08 -20.23
CA GLY A 20 6.49 -5.75 -20.01
C GLY A 20 7.16 -5.12 -18.79
N GLY A 21 7.55 -3.86 -18.92
CA GLY A 21 8.40 -3.12 -17.98
C GLY A 21 7.81 -2.94 -16.58
N GLY A 22 7.76 -4.02 -15.80
CA GLY A 22 7.82 -3.98 -14.35
C GLY A 22 9.27 -4.12 -13.93
N GLN A 23 9.83 -3.11 -13.26
CA GLN A 23 11.12 -3.26 -12.59
C GLN A 23 11.02 -4.45 -11.63
N ALA A 24 11.92 -5.44 -11.79
CA ALA A 24 12.01 -6.54 -10.85
C ALA A 24 12.38 -5.96 -9.46
N PRO A 25 11.73 -6.41 -8.38
CA PRO A 25 12.03 -5.91 -7.04
C PRO A 25 13.50 -6.22 -6.68
N ALA A 26 14.19 -5.22 -6.11
CA ALA A 26 15.56 -5.37 -5.69
C ALA A 26 15.67 -6.37 -4.54
N ALA A 27 16.72 -7.20 -4.53
CA ALA A 27 16.93 -8.21 -3.49
C ALA A 27 17.01 -7.61 -2.06
N ASP A 28 17.43 -6.35 -1.96
CA ASP A 28 17.60 -5.62 -0.69
C ASP A 28 16.36 -4.78 -0.31
N GLN A 29 15.23 -4.94 -1.01
CA GLN A 29 14.01 -4.22 -0.69
C GLN A 29 13.52 -4.57 0.73
N THR A 30 13.26 -3.55 1.53
CA THR A 30 12.59 -3.69 2.82
C THR A 30 11.17 -3.16 2.74
N LEU A 31 10.18 -3.99 3.04
CA LEU A 31 8.78 -3.60 3.13
C LEU A 31 8.34 -3.52 4.59
N LEU A 32 7.66 -2.45 4.95
CA LEU A 32 7.07 -2.27 6.26
C LEU A 32 5.72 -2.99 6.36
N LEU A 33 5.48 -3.66 7.49
CA LEU A 33 4.19 -4.21 7.88
C LEU A 33 3.74 -3.54 9.20
N SER A 34 2.45 -3.57 9.53
CA SER A 34 1.97 -2.96 10.78
C SER A 34 2.59 -3.61 12.03
N ASN A 35 2.91 -4.90 11.93
CA ASN A 35 3.45 -5.72 13.02
C ASN A 35 4.83 -6.35 12.69
N GLY A 36 5.57 -5.82 11.72
CA GLY A 36 6.84 -6.42 11.29
C GLY A 36 7.47 -5.80 10.06
N LEU A 37 8.33 -6.56 9.40
CA LEU A 37 8.99 -6.18 8.15
C LEU A 37 9.20 -7.39 7.23
N ILE A 38 9.44 -7.12 5.96
CA ILE A 38 9.96 -8.08 4.98
C ILE A 38 11.28 -7.54 4.46
N GLN A 39 12.33 -8.35 4.49
CA GLN A 39 13.64 -8.04 3.90
C GLN A 39 13.94 -9.06 2.81
N GLY A 40 13.92 -8.62 1.55
CA GLY A 40 13.94 -9.51 0.39
C GLY A 40 12.75 -10.48 0.43
N ARG A 41 13.01 -11.75 0.75
CA ARG A 41 11.96 -12.79 0.90
C ARG A 41 11.64 -13.15 2.36
N THR A 42 12.43 -12.65 3.31
CA THR A 42 12.34 -13.04 4.72
C THR A 42 11.34 -12.15 5.43
N VAL A 43 10.28 -12.75 5.96
CA VAL A 43 9.26 -12.07 6.76
C VAL A 43 9.66 -12.17 8.22
N ARG A 44 9.68 -11.04 8.93
CA ARG A 44 9.86 -10.98 10.38
C ARG A 44 8.67 -10.27 11.02
N LEU A 45 7.81 -11.06 11.65
CA LEU A 45 6.72 -10.58 12.50
C LEU A 45 7.10 -10.74 13.97
N ARG A 46 6.25 -10.25 14.88
CA ARG A 46 6.46 -10.44 16.32
C ARG A 46 6.47 -11.93 16.68
N GLY A 47 7.65 -12.48 16.99
CA GLY A 47 7.82 -13.87 17.43
C GLY A 47 7.73 -14.92 16.30
N LEU A 48 7.75 -14.49 15.03
CA LEU A 48 7.65 -15.39 13.88
C LEU A 48 8.57 -14.91 12.76
N GLU A 49 9.36 -15.83 12.20
CA GLU A 49 10.20 -15.60 11.03
C GLU A 49 10.01 -16.75 10.04
N PHE A 50 9.78 -16.42 8.76
CA PHE A 50 9.64 -17.40 7.68
C PHE A 50 10.02 -16.78 6.34
N SER A 51 10.13 -17.61 5.30
CA SER A 51 10.49 -17.17 3.94
C SER A 51 9.32 -17.29 2.98
N LEU A 52 9.13 -16.25 2.17
CA LEU A 52 8.25 -16.24 1.02
C LEU A 52 8.88 -16.97 -0.18
N PRO A 53 8.07 -17.43 -1.16
CA PRO A 53 8.58 -18.07 -2.36
C PRO A 53 9.42 -17.15 -3.26
N GLY A 54 9.33 -15.83 -3.07
CA GLY A 54 10.13 -14.82 -3.76
C GLY A 54 10.07 -13.47 -3.05
N VAL A 55 10.66 -12.43 -3.65
CA VAL A 55 10.54 -11.05 -3.15
C VAL A 55 9.17 -10.50 -3.57
N PRO A 56 8.29 -10.13 -2.63
CA PRO A 56 6.98 -9.58 -2.96
C PRO A 56 7.12 -8.14 -3.50
N LEU A 57 6.22 -7.75 -4.41
CA LEU A 57 6.13 -6.39 -4.92
C LEU A 57 5.58 -5.43 -3.86
N VAL A 58 4.57 -5.90 -3.12
CA VAL A 58 3.86 -5.15 -2.09
C VAL A 58 3.45 -6.11 -0.98
N ALA A 59 3.37 -5.62 0.26
CA ALA A 59 2.85 -6.43 1.36
C ALA A 59 2.18 -5.57 2.44
N ALA A 60 1.19 -6.13 3.11
CA ALA A 60 0.58 -5.56 4.29
C ALA A 60 0.10 -6.67 5.23
N THR A 61 -0.05 -6.32 6.50
CA THR A 61 -0.69 -7.18 7.49
C THR A 61 -2.03 -6.58 7.90
N SER A 62 -3.00 -7.44 8.18
CA SER A 62 -4.31 -7.07 8.69
C SER A 62 -4.79 -8.16 9.63
N GLY A 63 -4.99 -7.81 10.90
CA GLY A 63 -5.10 -8.78 11.99
C GLY A 63 -3.88 -9.71 12.02
N ASN A 64 -4.13 -11.02 12.09
CA ASN A 64 -3.09 -12.05 12.16
C ASN A 64 -2.59 -12.54 10.78
N ARG A 65 -3.08 -11.95 9.69
CA ARG A 65 -2.75 -12.35 8.33
C ARG A 65 -1.72 -11.43 7.70
N LEU A 66 -0.80 -12.03 6.94
CA LEU A 66 0.06 -11.37 5.97
C LEU A 66 -0.52 -11.54 4.57
N TYR A 67 -0.58 -10.44 3.84
CA TYR A 67 -0.93 -10.41 2.42
C TYR A 67 0.31 -9.98 1.63
N ALA A 68 0.84 -10.88 0.81
CA ALA A 68 2.05 -10.66 0.00
C ALA A 68 1.70 -10.71 -1.49
N GLY A 69 1.87 -9.59 -2.17
CA GLY A 69 1.57 -9.43 -3.59
C GLY A 69 2.76 -9.78 -4.48
N PHE A 70 2.52 -10.63 -5.47
CA PHE A 70 3.43 -11.04 -6.53
C PHE A 70 2.79 -10.74 -7.90
N PRO A 71 3.53 -10.80 -9.01
CA PRO A 71 2.92 -10.70 -10.33
C PRO A 71 1.74 -11.67 -10.48
N PHE A 72 0.55 -11.12 -10.73
CA PHE A 72 -0.71 -11.87 -10.93
C PHE A 72 -1.16 -12.76 -9.75
N GLN A 73 -0.61 -12.58 -8.55
CA GLN A 73 -0.91 -13.46 -7.41
C GLN A 73 -0.85 -12.70 -6.08
N LEU A 74 -1.83 -12.94 -5.21
CA LEU A 74 -1.80 -12.53 -3.80
C LEU A 74 -1.73 -13.77 -2.93
N LEU A 75 -0.65 -13.92 -2.17
CA LEU A 75 -0.49 -14.99 -1.19
C LEU A 75 -0.92 -14.50 0.18
N VAL A 76 -1.75 -15.29 0.85
CA VAL A 76 -2.26 -15.00 2.20
C VAL A 76 -1.65 -16.01 3.16
N TYR A 77 -0.97 -15.50 4.19
CA TYR A 77 -0.35 -16.33 5.21
C TYR A 77 -0.97 -16.05 6.58
N GLU A 78 -1.17 -17.11 7.35
CA GLU A 78 -1.53 -17.04 8.76
C GLU A 78 -0.51 -17.87 9.55
N GLN A 79 0.10 -17.24 10.57
CA GLN A 79 1.15 -17.87 11.41
C GLN A 79 2.30 -18.51 10.60
N GLY A 80 2.64 -17.91 9.44
CA GLY A 80 3.74 -18.36 8.58
C GLY A 80 3.40 -19.54 7.66
N GLN A 81 2.16 -20.03 7.71
CA GLN A 81 1.65 -21.03 6.79
C GLN A 81 0.85 -20.37 5.68
N LEU A 82 0.97 -20.88 4.46
CA LEU A 82 0.18 -20.40 3.32
C LEU A 82 -1.27 -20.85 3.53
N GLU A 83 -2.17 -19.91 3.76
CA GLU A 83 -3.60 -20.14 3.93
C GLU A 83 -4.30 -20.13 2.57
N ASN A 84 -3.95 -19.17 1.71
CA ASN A 84 -4.62 -19.01 0.41
C ASN A 84 -3.68 -18.42 -0.65
N SER A 85 -4.00 -18.75 -1.91
CA SER A 85 -3.33 -18.25 -3.11
C SER A 85 -4.39 -17.68 -4.04
N LEU A 86 -4.60 -16.36 -3.97
CA LEU A 86 -5.65 -15.65 -4.70
C LEU A 86 -5.12 -15.10 -6.03
N PRO A 87 -5.64 -15.53 -7.19
CA PRO A 87 -5.20 -15.00 -8.47
C PRO A 87 -5.57 -13.52 -8.60
N LEU A 88 -4.64 -12.72 -9.11
CA LEU A 88 -4.85 -11.32 -9.46
C LEU A 88 -4.86 -11.17 -10.97
N SER A 89 -5.67 -10.24 -11.46
CA SER A 89 -5.81 -9.95 -12.88
C SER A 89 -4.66 -9.10 -13.45
N SER A 90 -3.88 -8.43 -12.58
CA SER A 90 -2.63 -7.76 -12.93
C SER A 90 -1.61 -7.87 -11.79
N SER A 91 -0.38 -7.40 -12.02
CA SER A 91 0.58 -7.16 -10.93
C SER A 91 0.04 -6.09 -9.96
N PRO A 92 0.17 -6.29 -8.64
CA PRO A 92 -0.25 -5.31 -7.64
C PRO A 92 0.73 -4.13 -7.57
N ARG A 93 0.18 -2.92 -7.46
CA ARG A 93 0.96 -1.66 -7.34
C ARG A 93 1.09 -1.16 -5.92
N PHE A 94 0.05 -1.35 -5.12
CA PHE A 94 0.03 -1.00 -3.71
C PHE A 94 -0.87 -1.97 -2.95
N ILE A 95 -0.68 -2.06 -1.64
CA ILE A 95 -1.56 -2.76 -0.72
C ILE A 95 -1.65 -1.99 0.59
N LYS A 96 -2.84 -1.98 1.20
CA LYS A 96 -3.03 -1.51 2.58
C LYS A 96 -3.75 -2.58 3.37
N GLY A 97 -3.46 -2.65 4.67
CA GLY A 97 -4.07 -3.59 5.60
C GLY A 97 -4.96 -2.95 6.67
N TRP A 98 -4.92 -1.62 6.82
CA TRP A 98 -5.71 -0.87 7.78
C TRP A 98 -6.62 0.16 7.10
N PRO A 99 -7.88 0.31 7.56
CA PRO A 99 -8.57 -0.59 8.49
C PRO A 99 -9.03 -1.88 7.81
N GLY A 100 -9.15 -1.89 6.49
CA GLY A 100 -9.41 -3.07 5.67
C GLY A 100 -8.34 -3.32 4.62
N VAL A 101 -8.28 -4.57 4.13
CA VAL A 101 -7.30 -4.97 3.10
C VAL A 101 -7.76 -4.52 1.71
N VAL A 102 -6.91 -3.77 1.01
CA VAL A 102 -7.10 -3.39 -0.39
C VAL A 102 -5.84 -3.57 -1.20
N VAL A 103 -5.98 -4.02 -2.44
CA VAL A 103 -4.88 -4.20 -3.41
C VAL A 103 -5.19 -3.36 -4.64
N GLY A 104 -4.29 -2.43 -4.97
CA GLY A 104 -4.38 -1.63 -6.19
C GLY A 104 -3.84 -2.36 -7.40
N LEU A 105 -4.68 -2.52 -8.43
CA LEU A 105 -4.38 -3.18 -9.71
C LEU A 105 -4.46 -2.20 -10.89
N GLU A 106 -4.09 -2.63 -12.10
CA GLU A 106 -4.16 -1.79 -13.31
C GLU A 106 -5.57 -1.30 -13.63
N GLU A 107 -6.56 -2.17 -13.47
CA GLU A 107 -7.95 -1.95 -13.85
C GLU A 107 -8.87 -1.58 -12.67
N GLY A 108 -8.36 -1.55 -11.44
CA GLY A 108 -9.20 -1.28 -10.27
C GLY A 108 -8.60 -1.62 -8.93
N VAL A 109 -9.48 -1.83 -7.94
CA VAL A 109 -9.12 -2.15 -6.55
C VAL A 109 -9.73 -3.50 -6.18
N TYR A 110 -8.87 -4.43 -5.78
CA TYR A 110 -9.27 -5.75 -5.31
C TYR A 110 -9.33 -5.77 -3.78
N THR A 111 -10.37 -6.39 -3.23
CA THR A 111 -10.51 -6.69 -1.80
C THR A 111 -10.75 -8.19 -1.62
N PRO A 112 -9.91 -8.91 -0.86
CA PRO A 112 -10.16 -10.32 -0.56
C PRO A 112 -11.58 -10.54 0.01
N GLY A 113 -12.29 -11.55 -0.51
CA GLY A 113 -13.67 -11.86 -0.13
C GLY A 113 -14.75 -10.99 -0.80
N ARG A 114 -14.41 -9.82 -1.36
CA ARG A 114 -15.36 -8.96 -2.12
C ARG A 114 -15.10 -8.93 -3.62
N GLY A 115 -13.88 -9.27 -4.04
CA GLY A 115 -13.49 -9.28 -5.44
C GLY A 115 -12.97 -7.94 -5.94
N LEU A 116 -12.96 -7.78 -7.26
CA LEU A 116 -12.41 -6.63 -7.97
C LEU A 116 -13.49 -5.59 -8.25
N LEU A 117 -13.33 -4.39 -7.69
CA LEU A 117 -14.02 -3.20 -8.16
C LEU A 117 -13.27 -2.64 -9.36
N ARG A 118 -13.84 -2.81 -10.56
CA ARG A 118 -13.29 -2.22 -11.79
C ARG A 118 -13.54 -0.72 -11.80
N LEU A 119 -12.49 0.04 -12.08
CA LEU A 119 -12.52 1.49 -12.10
C LEU A 119 -12.34 1.99 -13.53
N ARG A 120 -12.93 3.15 -13.82
CA ARG A 120 -12.73 3.82 -15.12
C ARG A 120 -11.35 4.44 -15.22
N GLU A 121 -10.87 4.98 -14.11
CA GLU A 121 -9.57 5.61 -13.97
C GLU A 121 -8.68 4.77 -13.06
N LYS A 122 -7.37 4.84 -13.28
CA LYS A 122 -6.38 4.11 -12.50
C LYS A 122 -6.27 4.73 -11.09
N ALA A 123 -6.62 3.96 -10.06
CA ALA A 123 -6.45 4.41 -8.68
C ALA A 123 -4.95 4.61 -8.34
N LEU A 124 -4.61 5.80 -7.83
CA LEU A 124 -3.30 6.09 -7.27
C LEU A 124 -3.17 5.49 -5.87
N ASP A 125 -4.25 5.55 -5.09
CA ASP A 125 -4.32 5.02 -3.74
C ASP A 125 -5.78 4.67 -3.39
N ALA A 126 -5.96 3.77 -2.43
CA ALA A 126 -7.28 3.33 -1.97
C ALA A 126 -7.29 2.90 -0.50
N LEU A 127 -8.50 2.78 0.06
CA LEU A 127 -8.77 2.36 1.42
C LEU A 127 -10.11 1.60 1.46
N ALA A 128 -10.18 0.50 2.20
CA ALA A 128 -11.47 -0.14 2.53
C ALA A 128 -11.85 0.19 3.96
N VAL A 129 -13.10 0.62 4.17
CA VAL A 129 -13.71 0.87 5.49
C VAL A 129 -15.12 0.31 5.47
N GLY A 130 -15.45 -0.59 6.40
CA GLY A 130 -16.68 -1.38 6.30
C GLY A 130 -16.80 -2.00 4.90
N ASP A 131 -17.97 -1.92 4.28
CA ASP A 131 -18.22 -2.41 2.89
C ASP A 131 -17.87 -1.42 1.78
N GLN A 132 -17.34 -0.24 2.13
CA GLN A 132 -17.04 0.81 1.18
C GLN A 132 -15.56 0.83 0.81
N ILE A 133 -15.28 0.99 -0.49
CA ILE A 133 -13.94 1.31 -1.00
C ILE A 133 -13.90 2.80 -1.32
N TYR A 134 -12.87 3.47 -0.79
CA TYR A 134 -12.54 4.86 -1.05
C TYR A 134 -11.25 4.93 -1.84
N TRP A 135 -11.17 5.79 -2.85
CA TRP A 135 -10.00 5.82 -3.73
C TRP A 135 -9.84 7.19 -4.40
N VAL A 136 -8.63 7.44 -4.90
CA VAL A 136 -8.24 8.67 -5.59
C VAL A 136 -7.51 8.35 -6.89
N ASP A 137 -7.63 9.23 -7.87
CA ASP A 137 -7.04 9.10 -9.21
C ASP A 137 -6.13 10.28 -9.61
N GLY A 138 -5.87 11.21 -8.69
CA GLY A 138 -5.13 12.44 -8.96
C GLY A 138 -5.99 13.59 -9.47
N LYS A 139 -7.30 13.39 -9.67
CA LYS A 139 -8.27 14.42 -10.09
C LYS A 139 -9.46 14.52 -9.16
N ALA A 140 -9.78 13.44 -8.46
CA ALA A 140 -10.92 13.36 -7.56
C ALA A 140 -10.74 12.31 -6.47
N PHE A 141 -11.61 12.42 -5.47
CA PHE A 141 -11.82 11.47 -4.39
C PHE A 141 -13.19 10.82 -4.52
N PHE A 142 -13.23 9.49 -4.44
CA PHE A 142 -14.41 8.69 -4.70
C PHE A 142 -14.73 7.75 -3.54
N GLY A 143 -16.03 7.45 -3.39
CA GLY A 143 -16.56 6.34 -2.61
C GLY A 143 -17.25 5.37 -3.56
N GLY A 144 -16.61 4.26 -3.88
CA GLY A 144 -17.08 3.32 -4.89
C GLY A 144 -17.10 3.99 -6.26
N SER A 145 -18.27 4.09 -6.89
CA SER A 145 -18.46 4.85 -8.14
C SER A 145 -18.86 6.31 -7.93
N SER A 146 -19.12 6.72 -6.68
CA SER A 146 -19.63 8.07 -6.38
C SER A 146 -18.48 9.05 -6.19
N LEU A 147 -18.53 10.18 -6.89
CA LEU A 147 -17.65 11.32 -6.67
C LEU A 147 -17.97 11.96 -5.31
N LEU A 148 -16.97 12.11 -4.46
CA LEU A 148 -17.09 12.77 -3.15
C LEU A 148 -16.52 14.18 -3.16
N SER A 149 -15.39 14.39 -3.83
CA SER A 149 -14.74 15.70 -3.97
C SER A 149 -13.82 15.74 -5.18
N GLU A 150 -13.76 16.87 -5.87
CA GLU A 150 -12.75 17.14 -6.90
C GLU A 150 -11.46 17.68 -6.26
N GLY A 151 -10.31 17.34 -6.84
CA GLY A 151 -9.02 17.83 -6.37
C GLY A 151 -7.86 16.91 -6.71
N ALA A 152 -6.64 17.45 -6.65
CA ALA A 152 -5.41 16.72 -6.95
C ALA A 152 -4.98 15.77 -5.81
N TYR A 153 -5.88 14.88 -5.39
CA TYR A 153 -5.67 13.94 -4.31
C TYR A 153 -4.75 12.79 -4.75
N ARG A 154 -3.76 12.47 -3.92
CA ARG A 154 -2.78 11.41 -4.19
C ARG A 154 -2.82 10.27 -3.21
N LEU A 155 -3.29 10.52 -1.99
CA LEU A 155 -3.35 9.52 -0.92
C LEU A 155 -4.73 9.49 -0.27
N VAL A 156 -5.10 8.33 0.26
CA VAL A 156 -6.31 8.12 1.07
C VAL A 156 -5.92 7.47 2.39
N ALA A 157 -6.30 8.04 3.52
CA ALA A 157 -6.05 7.46 4.84
C ALA A 157 -7.31 7.57 5.70
N GLY A 158 -7.57 6.60 6.56
CA GLY A 158 -8.81 6.59 7.33
C GLY A 158 -8.82 5.53 8.42
N ASP A 159 -9.85 5.61 9.25
CA ASP A 159 -10.25 4.62 10.23
C ASP A 159 -11.74 4.28 10.03
N GLU A 160 -12.33 3.50 10.93
CA GLU A 160 -13.75 3.13 10.88
C GLU A 160 -14.73 4.33 10.97
N ARG A 161 -14.26 5.50 11.41
CA ARG A 161 -15.11 6.68 11.65
C ARG A 161 -15.03 7.69 10.52
N ARG A 162 -13.88 7.79 9.86
CA ARG A 162 -13.65 8.80 8.82
C ARG A 162 -12.54 8.42 7.84
N VAL A 163 -12.64 8.98 6.65
CA VAL A 163 -11.67 8.85 5.57
C VAL A 163 -11.21 10.24 5.15
N MET A 164 -9.93 10.36 4.87
CA MET A 164 -9.28 11.57 4.41
C MET A 164 -8.65 11.34 3.04
N ALA A 165 -8.86 12.27 2.12
CA ALA A 165 -8.16 12.34 0.84
C ALA A 165 -7.15 13.49 0.87
N LEU A 166 -5.89 13.21 0.59
CA LEU A 166 -4.78 14.15 0.80
C LEU A 166 -4.23 14.64 -0.55
N THR A 167 -4.07 15.96 -0.64
CA THR A 167 -3.30 16.64 -1.69
C THR A 167 -1.90 16.97 -1.15
N ALA A 168 -1.10 17.72 -1.92
CA ALA A 168 0.21 18.20 -1.47
C ALA A 168 0.14 19.20 -0.29
N THR A 169 -1.03 19.82 -0.03
CA THR A 169 -1.15 20.92 0.94
C THR A 169 -2.41 20.86 1.79
N SER A 170 -3.31 19.91 1.56
CA SER A 170 -4.57 19.81 2.29
C SER A 170 -5.07 18.38 2.41
N ALA A 171 -5.89 18.10 3.43
CA ALA A 171 -6.64 16.87 3.56
C ALA A 171 -8.14 17.17 3.61
N PHE A 172 -8.92 16.58 2.71
CA PHE A 172 -10.38 16.60 2.73
C PHE A 172 -10.88 15.47 3.62
N ILE A 173 -11.81 15.76 4.53
CA ILE A 173 -12.32 14.82 5.54
C ILE A 173 -13.76 14.42 5.23
N TYR A 174 -14.01 13.12 5.18
CA TYR A 174 -15.32 12.51 4.99
C TYR A 174 -15.65 11.54 6.14
N PRO A 175 -16.90 11.48 6.65
CA PRO A 175 -18.02 12.35 6.31
C PRO A 175 -17.85 13.76 6.92
N GLY A 176 -18.51 14.76 6.32
CA GLY A 176 -18.53 16.14 6.81
C GLY A 176 -18.05 17.18 5.78
N GLY A 177 -17.18 16.78 4.85
CA GLY A 177 -16.85 17.58 3.66
C GLY A 177 -15.98 18.81 3.94
N ARG A 178 -15.22 18.82 5.04
CA ARG A 178 -14.31 19.92 5.38
C ARG A 178 -12.86 19.58 5.04
N SER A 179 -12.06 20.61 4.80
CA SER A 179 -10.62 20.45 4.54
C SER A 179 -9.78 21.06 5.66
N ILE A 180 -8.64 20.44 5.92
CA ILE A 180 -7.59 20.96 6.82
C ILE A 180 -6.30 21.19 6.01
N GLY A 181 -5.50 22.17 6.42
CA GLY A 181 -4.18 22.40 5.84
C GLY A 181 -3.15 21.38 6.32
N LEU A 182 -2.21 21.00 5.45
CA LEU A 182 -1.09 20.14 5.79
C LEU A 182 0.20 20.97 5.92
N PRO A 183 1.08 20.65 6.89
CA PRO A 183 2.32 21.38 7.11
C PRO A 183 3.36 21.16 6.00
N GLU A 184 3.26 20.06 5.25
CA GLU A 184 4.04 19.77 4.05
C GLU A 184 3.36 18.69 3.18
N GLU A 185 3.97 18.36 2.05
CA GLU A 185 3.47 17.30 1.14
C GLU A 185 3.58 15.91 1.80
N PRO A 186 2.47 15.16 1.89
CA PRO A 186 2.47 13.83 2.49
C PRO A 186 3.16 12.82 1.58
N LEU A 187 4.13 12.09 2.13
CA LEU A 187 4.77 10.94 1.49
C LEU A 187 3.97 9.65 1.73
N ALA A 188 3.40 9.52 2.92
CA ALA A 188 2.49 8.44 3.31
C ALA A 188 1.68 8.88 4.53
N ALA A 189 0.51 8.29 4.75
CA ALA A 189 -0.32 8.63 5.90
C ALA A 189 -1.19 7.48 6.37
N VAL A 190 -1.50 7.47 7.67
CA VAL A 190 -2.50 6.61 8.30
C VAL A 190 -3.37 7.45 9.24
N VAL A 191 -4.57 6.96 9.56
CA VAL A 191 -5.47 7.63 10.51
C VAL A 191 -5.83 6.64 11.61
N VAL A 192 -5.65 7.10 12.85
CA VAL A 192 -6.10 6.45 14.09
C VAL A 192 -6.48 7.57 15.06
N GLU A 193 -7.75 7.96 15.09
CA GLU A 193 -8.25 9.15 15.82
C GLU A 193 -7.71 10.51 15.37
N ASP A 194 -6.45 10.60 14.96
CA ASP A 194 -5.71 11.71 14.37
C ASP A 194 -5.06 11.25 13.05
N LEU A 195 -4.62 12.21 12.24
CA LEU A 195 -3.85 11.96 11.04
C LEU A 195 -2.36 11.85 11.40
N TYR A 196 -1.76 10.70 11.09
CA TYR A 196 -0.33 10.46 11.19
C TYR A 196 0.26 10.51 9.80
N MET A 197 1.08 11.53 9.54
CA MET A 197 1.55 11.86 8.19
C MET A 197 3.07 11.87 8.16
N LEU A 198 3.66 11.09 7.26
CA LEU A 198 5.06 11.24 6.91
C LEU A 198 5.24 12.40 5.95
N GLY A 199 6.10 13.34 6.33
CA GLY A 199 6.65 14.35 5.45
C GLY A 199 8.15 14.14 5.25
N LYS A 200 8.81 15.04 4.52
CA LYS A 200 10.25 14.94 4.25
C LYS A 200 11.11 15.12 5.50
N ARG A 201 10.58 15.79 6.53
CA ARG A 201 11.33 16.12 7.76
C ARG A 201 11.07 15.16 8.91
N GLY A 202 10.03 14.33 8.82
CA GLY A 202 9.61 13.46 9.91
C GLY A 202 8.13 13.14 9.90
N LEU A 203 7.66 12.70 11.07
CA LEU A 203 6.30 12.28 11.32
C LEU A 203 5.51 13.40 12.01
N TYR A 204 4.34 13.73 11.46
CA TYR A 204 3.39 14.70 12.02
C TYR A 204 2.18 13.98 12.59
N ARG A 205 1.72 14.43 13.75
CA ARG A 205 0.38 14.15 14.28
C ARG A 205 -0.49 15.36 14.08
N ILE A 206 -1.55 15.24 13.30
CA ILE A 206 -2.46 16.33 12.98
C ILE A 206 -3.84 15.93 13.45
N SER A 207 -4.43 16.76 14.31
CA SER A 207 -5.77 16.50 14.83
C SER A 207 -6.80 16.55 13.71
N ALA A 208 -8.00 16.03 13.98
CA ALA A 208 -9.12 16.21 13.07
C ALA A 208 -9.40 17.71 12.79
N SER A 209 -9.12 18.64 13.72
CA SER A 209 -9.32 20.08 13.47
C SER A 209 -8.24 20.73 12.60
N GLY A 210 -7.18 20.00 12.25
CA GLY A 210 -6.03 20.52 11.50
C GLY A 210 -4.92 21.11 12.37
N LEU A 211 -4.99 20.91 13.69
CA LEU A 211 -3.93 21.34 14.61
C LEU A 211 -2.78 20.32 14.58
N GLN A 212 -1.55 20.78 14.39
CA GLN A 212 -0.38 19.94 14.62
C GLN A 212 -0.24 19.68 16.13
N VAL A 213 -0.51 18.44 16.54
CA VAL A 213 -0.47 18.00 17.94
C VAL A 213 0.95 17.63 18.34
N ALA A 214 1.69 16.99 17.44
CA ALA A 214 3.06 16.54 17.68
C ALA A 214 3.85 16.50 16.36
N PHE A 215 5.17 16.59 16.48
CA PHE A 215 6.11 16.37 15.38
C PHE A 215 7.34 15.64 15.89
N GLN A 216 7.67 14.53 15.24
CA GLN A 216 8.84 13.73 15.52
C GLN A 216 9.79 13.81 14.30
N PRO A 217 10.95 14.45 14.42
CA PRO A 217 11.92 14.50 13.34
C PRO A 217 12.52 13.11 13.06
N GLY A 218 12.79 12.83 11.79
CA GLY A 218 13.46 11.60 11.38
C GLY A 218 13.29 11.30 9.89
N ASP A 219 14.22 10.50 9.35
CA ASP A 219 14.21 10.07 7.96
C ASP A 219 13.42 8.77 7.81
N TYR A 220 12.09 8.88 7.89
CA TYR A 220 11.18 7.74 7.78
C TYR A 220 10.78 7.49 6.32
N SER A 221 10.84 6.24 5.86
CA SER A 221 10.52 5.87 4.48
C SER A 221 9.15 5.19 4.32
N ALA A 222 8.55 4.70 5.40
CA ALA A 222 7.22 4.09 5.39
C ALA A 222 6.54 4.18 6.76
N ILE A 223 5.20 4.12 6.74
CA ILE A 223 4.32 4.14 7.91
C ILE A 223 3.21 3.09 7.74
N ALA A 224 2.88 2.39 8.82
CA ALA A 224 1.79 1.42 8.87
C ALA A 224 1.18 1.40 10.27
N THR A 225 -0.06 0.94 10.38
CA THR A 225 -0.74 0.79 11.67
C THR A 225 -1.68 -0.41 11.66
N ASP A 226 -1.99 -0.93 12.85
CA ASP A 226 -3.03 -1.91 13.12
C ASP A 226 -4.18 -1.32 13.96
N GLY A 227 -4.19 0.00 14.15
CA GLY A 227 -5.17 0.71 14.98
C GLY A 227 -4.71 0.95 16.42
N GLU A 228 -3.68 0.25 16.89
CA GLU A 228 -3.14 0.40 18.26
C GLU A 228 -1.67 0.82 18.26
N THR A 229 -0.91 0.34 17.28
CA THR A 229 0.52 0.60 17.12
C THR A 229 0.76 1.37 15.83
N LEU A 230 1.65 2.36 15.89
CA LEU A 230 2.22 2.98 14.72
C LEU A 230 3.60 2.39 14.47
N SER A 231 3.77 1.77 13.31
CA SER A 231 5.03 1.23 12.84
C SER A 231 5.62 2.15 11.77
N LEU A 232 6.92 2.44 11.88
CA LEU A 232 7.68 3.24 10.93
C LEU A 232 8.91 2.46 10.44
N LEU A 233 9.33 2.74 9.21
CA LEU A 233 10.59 2.26 8.67
C LEU A 233 11.62 3.39 8.65
N GLN A 234 12.75 3.18 9.31
CA GLN A 234 13.88 4.11 9.36
C GLN A 234 15.17 3.33 9.11
N ASP A 235 15.90 3.64 8.03
CA ASP A 235 17.16 2.96 7.67
C ASP A 235 17.07 1.41 7.66
N GLY A 236 15.96 0.86 7.15
CA GLY A 236 15.71 -0.58 7.13
C GLY A 236 15.34 -1.20 8.48
N ARG A 237 15.18 -0.38 9.52
CA ARG A 237 14.80 -0.79 10.88
C ARG A 237 13.38 -0.37 11.21
N LEU A 238 12.73 -1.21 12.01
CA LEU A 238 11.39 -0.98 12.50
C LEU A 238 11.40 -0.13 13.78
N VAL A 239 10.70 1.01 13.74
CA VAL A 239 10.42 1.86 14.90
C VAL A 239 8.94 1.76 15.22
N ARG A 240 8.57 1.68 16.50
CA ARG A 240 7.17 1.52 16.93
C ARG A 240 6.77 2.51 18.02
N PHE A 241 5.57 3.05 17.88
CA PHE A 241 4.91 3.87 18.89
C PHE A 241 3.60 3.22 19.31
N ASN A 242 3.35 3.17 20.61
CA ASN A 242 2.06 2.71 21.14
C ASN A 242 1.11 3.91 21.24
N LEU A 243 0.02 3.88 20.49
CA LEU A 243 -0.93 4.99 20.39
C LEU A 243 -1.79 5.11 21.67
N SER A 244 -2.10 3.99 22.32
CA SER A 244 -2.87 3.95 23.57
C SER A 244 -2.16 4.61 24.76
N LEU A 245 -0.83 4.74 24.70
CA LEU A 245 -0.04 5.44 25.71
C LEU A 245 0.17 6.93 25.37
N GLY A 246 -0.56 7.46 24.37
CA GLY A 246 -0.39 8.83 23.89
C GLY A 246 0.94 9.06 23.17
N GLY A 247 1.66 7.99 22.83
CA GLY A 247 3.02 8.05 22.30
C GLY A 247 3.08 8.57 20.88
N LEU A 248 3.47 9.84 20.77
CA LEU A 248 4.34 10.40 19.74
C LEU A 248 5.31 11.39 20.35
#